data_AF-A0A7C3JRG5-F1
#
_entry.id   AF-A0A7C3JRG5-F1
#
_cell.length_a   1.000
_cell.length_b   1.000
_cell.length_c   1.000
_cell.angle_alpha   90.00
_cell.angle_beta   90.00
_cell.angle_gamma   90.00
#
_symmetry.space_group_name_H-M   'P 1'
#
loop_
_entity.id
_entity.type
_entity.pdbx_description
1 polymer ?
#
loop_
_entity_poly.entity_id
_entity_poly.type
_entity_poly.pdbx_seq_one_letter_code
_entity_poly.pdbx_strand_id
1 'polypeptide(L)'
;MATFQKFEEIEAWQMARQLTCEIYRISKKPTFARDFGLQRQIRDASGSIMANIAEDFERSGSGEFQQFLAVAKGSCGEVLSHLYVAFRPSLHQ
;
A
#
# COMPACT_ATOMS: atom_id res chain seq x y z
N MET A 1 15.49 -24.23 2.96
CA MET A 1 15.58 -23.65 1.61
C MET A 1 14.85 -22.31 1.68
N ALA A 2 15.52 -21.19 1.42
CA ALA A 2 14.81 -19.92 1.27
C ALA A 2 13.90 -20.04 0.03
N THR A 3 12.59 -19.92 0.21
CA THR A 3 11.59 -20.18 -0.84
C THR A 3 11.60 -19.11 -1.94
N PHE A 4 12.17 -17.93 -1.66
CA PHE A 4 12.27 -16.80 -2.57
C PHE A 4 13.72 -16.31 -2.64
N GLN A 5 14.21 -16.00 -3.84
CA GLN A 5 15.54 -15.43 -4.10
C GLN A 5 15.50 -13.91 -4.23
N LYS A 6 14.32 -13.34 -4.50
CA LYS A 6 14.08 -11.90 -4.56
C LYS A 6 12.70 -11.55 -4.01
N PHE A 7 12.52 -10.35 -3.46
CA PHE A 7 11.22 -9.91 -2.96
C PHE A 7 10.17 -9.81 -4.08
N GLU A 8 10.60 -9.60 -5.33
CA GLU A 8 9.69 -9.54 -6.47
C GLU A 8 9.02 -10.88 -6.79
N GLU A 9 9.53 -11.99 -6.26
CA GLU A 9 8.93 -13.32 -6.36
C GLU A 9 7.78 -13.50 -5.34
N ILE A 10 7.68 -12.63 -4.34
CA ILE A 10 6.64 -12.67 -3.31
C ILE A 10 5.32 -12.17 -3.92
N GLU A 11 4.31 -13.04 -3.96
CA GLU A 11 2.99 -12.72 -4.50
C GLU A 11 2.35 -11.50 -3.81
N ALA A 12 2.48 -11.40 -2.48
CA ALA A 12 2.00 -10.25 -1.72
C ALA A 12 2.65 -8.93 -2.16
N TRP A 13 3.94 -8.94 -2.50
CA TRP A 13 4.63 -7.76 -3.04
C TRP A 13 4.11 -7.39 -4.44
N GLN A 14 3.91 -8.39 -5.30
CA GLN A 14 3.36 -8.16 -6.65
C GLN A 14 1.95 -7.55 -6.59
N MET A 15 1.10 -8.05 -5.69
CA MET A 15 -0.23 -7.47 -5.43
C MET A 15 -0.13 -6.05 -4.89
N ALA A 16 0.77 -5.79 -3.93
CA ALA A 16 1.01 -4.44 -3.40
C ALA A 16 1.48 -3.46 -4.49
N ARG A 17 2.30 -3.93 -5.44
CA ARG A 17 2.73 -3.15 -6.60
C ARG A 17 1.57 -2.80 -7.52
N GLN A 18 0.71 -3.77 -7.85
CA GLN A 18 -0.48 -3.51 -8.65
C GLN A 18 -1.43 -2.51 -7.96
N LEU A 19 -1.68 -2.71 -6.66
CA LEU A 19 -2.47 -1.77 -5.86
C LEU A 19 -1.89 -0.37 -5.89
N THR A 20 -0.58 -0.21 -5.67
CA THR A 20 0.09 1.09 -5.72
C THR A 20 -0.08 1.76 -7.08
N CYS A 21 0.12 1.05 -8.18
CA CYS A 21 -0.12 1.58 -9.53
C CYS A 21 -1.57 2.08 -9.70
N GLU A 22 -2.55 1.32 -9.21
CA GLU A 22 -3.95 1.70 -9.25
C GLU A 22 -4.24 2.94 -8.39
N ILE A 23 -3.68 3.02 -7.17
CA ILE A 23 -3.79 4.21 -6.31
C ILE A 23 -3.23 5.45 -7.02
N TYR A 24 -2.07 5.35 -7.66
CA TYR A 24 -1.50 6.45 -8.44
C TYR A 24 -2.38 6.86 -9.61
N ARG A 25 -3.06 5.90 -10.26
CA ARG A 25 -3.98 6.14 -11.37
C ARG A 25 -5.26 6.84 -10.90
N ILE A 26 -5.94 6.31 -9.88
CA ILE A 26 -7.21 6.86 -9.40
C ILE A 26 -7.03 8.20 -8.69
N SER A 27 -5.89 8.41 -8.02
CA SER A 27 -5.61 9.64 -7.29
C SER A 27 -5.36 10.85 -8.20
N LYS A 28 -5.24 10.63 -9.51
CA LYS A 28 -5.23 11.69 -10.55
C LYS A 28 -6.63 12.10 -11.01
N LYS A 29 -7.68 11.36 -10.65
CA LYS A 29 -9.06 11.72 -11.03
C LYS A 29 -9.48 13.02 -10.34
N PRO A 30 -10.35 13.85 -10.95
CA PRO A 30 -10.76 15.14 -10.36
C PRO A 30 -11.35 15.05 -8.95
N THR A 31 -11.99 13.92 -8.62
CA THR A 31 -12.55 13.64 -7.28
C THR A 31 -11.49 13.51 -6.20
N PHE A 32 -10.27 13.12 -6.57
CA PHE A 32 -9.12 12.97 -5.68
C PHE A 32 -8.10 14.13 -5.82
N ALA A 33 -7.92 14.63 -7.03
CA ALA A 33 -6.83 15.54 -7.38
C ALA A 33 -6.93 16.92 -6.70
N ARG A 34 -8.10 17.26 -6.15
CA ARG A 34 -8.32 18.53 -5.43
C ARG A 34 -7.94 18.45 -3.95
N ASP A 35 -7.82 17.24 -3.40
CA ASP A 35 -7.35 17.02 -2.03
C ASP A 35 -5.91 16.48 -2.07
N PHE A 36 -4.96 17.42 -2.12
CA PHE A 36 -3.53 17.10 -2.19
C PHE A 36 -3.03 16.36 -0.93
N GLY A 37 -3.66 16.59 0.23
CA GLY A 37 -3.32 15.91 1.48
C GLY A 37 -3.69 14.44 1.42
N LEU A 38 -4.95 14.14 1.08
CA LEU A 38 -5.44 12.78 0.92
C LEU A 38 -4.72 12.05 -0.22
N GLN A 39 -4.45 12.74 -1.33
CA GLN A 39 -3.67 12.20 -2.45
C GLN A 39 -2.27 11.76 -2.02
N ARG A 40 -1.57 12.57 -1.21
CA ARG A 40 -0.25 12.23 -0.69
C ARG A 40 -0.33 11.05 0.27
N GLN A 41 -1.22 11.12 1.26
CA GLN A 41 -1.37 10.09 2.29
C GLN A 41 -1.71 8.72 1.71
N ILE A 42 -2.62 8.63 0.74
CA ILE A 42 -2.98 7.34 0.14
C ILE A 42 -1.84 6.76 -0.72
N ARG A 43 -1.07 7.61 -1.41
CA ARG A 43 0.11 7.19 -2.17
C ARG A 43 1.19 6.66 -1.23
N ASP A 44 1.50 7.39 -0.17
CA ASP A 44 2.48 7.02 0.84
C ASP A 44 2.09 5.69 1.51
N ALA A 45 0.83 5.54 1.93
CA ALA A 45 0.31 4.30 2.50
C ALA A 45 0.42 3.13 1.52
N SER A 46 0.05 3.33 0.24
CA SER A 46 0.16 2.26 -0.77
C SER A 46 1.62 1.84 -1.03
N GLY A 47 2.53 2.82 -1.12
CA GLY A 47 3.97 2.57 -1.29
C GLY A 47 4.60 1.85 -0.10
N SER A 48 4.15 2.18 1.12
CA SER A 48 4.59 1.54 2.36
C SER A 48 4.36 0.03 2.37
N ILE A 49 3.28 -0.46 1.77
CA ILE A 49 2.99 -1.91 1.70
C ILE A 49 4.11 -2.63 0.93
N MET A 50 4.52 -2.10 -0.22
CA MET A 50 5.64 -2.67 -1.00
C MET A 50 6.97 -2.55 -0.26
N ALA A 51 7.23 -1.38 0.32
CA ALA A 51 8.50 -1.08 0.98
C ALA A 51 8.74 -2.00 2.18
N ASN A 52 7.72 -2.23 3.02
CA ASN A 52 7.84 -3.12 4.17
C ASN A 52 8.10 -4.59 3.75
N ILE A 53 7.47 -5.07 2.68
CA ILE A 53 7.69 -6.45 2.20
C ILE A 53 9.12 -6.60 1.62
N ALA A 54 9.61 -5.59 0.90
CA ALA A 54 10.95 -5.62 0.33
C ALA A 54 12.05 -5.47 1.40
N GLU A 55 11.88 -4.52 2.34
CA GLU A 55 12.83 -4.26 3.42
C GLU A 55 13.03 -5.49 4.30
N ASP A 56 11.94 -6.20 4.60
CA ASP A 56 11.97 -7.42 5.39
C ASP A 56 12.63 -8.59 4.65
N PHE A 57 12.37 -8.73 3.35
CA PHE A 57 13.05 -9.71 2.51
C PHE A 57 14.57 -9.48 2.49
N GLU A 58 15.03 -8.24 2.34
CA GLU A 58 16.46 -7.89 2.35
C GLU A 58 17.10 -8.05 3.74
N ARG A 59 16.30 -7.96 4.81
CA ARG A 59 16.74 -8.19 6.19
C ARG A 59 16.85 -9.65 6.61
N SER A 60 16.46 -10.59 5.75
CA SER A 60 16.23 -12.00 6.09
C SER A 60 17.46 -12.71 6.73
N GLY A 61 17.52 -12.59 8.06
CA GLY A 61 18.46 -13.21 8.99
C GLY A 61 17.92 -13.26 10.43
N SER A 62 16.96 -12.40 10.80
CA SER A 62 16.23 -12.42 12.07
C SER A 62 14.76 -12.77 11.83
N GLY A 63 14.10 -13.47 12.78
CA GLY A 63 12.69 -13.91 12.68
C GLY A 63 11.62 -12.80 12.67
N GLU A 64 11.91 -11.64 12.09
CA GLU A 64 11.10 -10.43 12.07
C GLU A 64 10.06 -10.40 10.94
N PHE A 65 10.04 -11.42 10.08
CA PHE A 65 9.15 -11.54 8.92
C PHE A 65 7.66 -11.27 9.25
N GLN A 66 7.22 -11.67 10.44
CA GLN A 66 5.85 -11.46 10.89
C GLN A 66 5.52 -9.99 11.24
N GLN A 67 6.50 -9.22 11.72
CA GLN A 67 6.30 -7.83 12.13
C GLN A 67 6.10 -6.92 10.93
N PHE A 68 6.93 -7.05 9.89
CA PHE A 68 6.80 -6.25 8.67
C PHE A 68 5.53 -6.58 7.87
N LEU A 69 5.11 -7.85 7.86
CA LEU A 69 3.81 -8.22 7.30
C LEU A 69 2.65 -7.62 8.08
N ALA A 70 2.76 -7.49 9.41
CA ALA A 70 1.74 -6.81 10.21
C ALA A 70 1.66 -5.31 9.87
N VAL A 71 2.81 -4.65 9.66
CA VAL A 71 2.86 -3.25 9.21
C VAL A 71 2.26 -3.10 7.81
N ALA A 72 2.64 -3.95 6.85
CA ALA A 72 2.09 -3.95 5.50
C ALA A 72 0.55 -4.12 5.51
N LYS A 73 0.04 -5.03 6.36
CA LYS A 73 -1.40 -5.21 6.56
C LYS A 73 -2.07 -3.97 7.16
N GLY A 74 -1.40 -3.28 8.09
CA GLY A 74 -1.85 -1.99 8.63
C GLY A 74 -2.00 -0.93 7.53
N SER A 75 -0.99 -0.78 6.68
CA SER A 75 -1.03 0.14 5.54
C SER A 75 -2.12 -0.20 4.52
N CYS A 76 -2.47 -1.48 4.31
CA CYS A 76 -3.67 -1.85 3.53
C CYS A 76 -4.96 -1.27 4.13
N GLY A 77 -5.10 -1.28 5.45
CA GLY A 77 -6.24 -0.69 6.16
C GLY A 77 -6.30 0.83 6.02
N GLU A 78 -5.15 1.51 6.03
CA GLU A 78 -5.06 2.94 5.77
C GLU A 78 -5.47 3.30 4.34
N VAL A 79 -5.00 2.55 3.34
CA VAL A 79 -5.41 2.73 1.94
C VAL A 79 -6.94 2.60 1.82
N LEU A 80 -7.53 1.56 2.41
CA LEU A 80 -8.98 1.37 2.41
C LEU A 80 -9.72 2.53 3.09
N SER A 81 -9.22 3.02 4.22
CA SER A 81 -9.80 4.15 4.96
C SER A 81 -9.78 5.43 4.13
N HIS A 82 -8.65 5.73 3.46
CA HIS A 82 -8.54 6.88 2.56
C HIS A 82 -9.45 6.75 1.34
N LEU A 83 -9.64 5.54 0.80
CA LEU A 83 -10.60 5.29 -0.28
C LEU A 83 -12.03 5.60 0.16
N TYR A 84 -12.42 5.23 1.39
CA TYR A 84 -13.74 5.59 1.92
C TYR A 84 -13.93 7.10 2.02
N VAL A 85 -12.92 7.84 2.47
CA VAL A 85 -12.98 9.31 2.51
C VAL A 85 -13.16 9.89 1.11
N ALA A 86 -12.41 9.38 0.13
CA ALA A 86 -12.41 9.94 -1.22
C ALA A 86 -13.63 9.58 -2.08
N PHE A 87 -14.21 8.40 -1.87
CA PHE A 87 -15.37 7.91 -2.64
C PHE A 87 -16.68 7.97 -1.86
N ARG A 88 -16.70 8.54 -0.65
CA ARG A 88 -17.93 8.78 0.08
C ARG A 88 -18.87 9.59 -0.83
N PRO A 89 -20.07 9.09 -1.13
CA PRO A 89 -21.06 9.88 -1.83
C PRO A 89 -21.27 11.15 -1.03
N SER A 90 -21.15 12.30 -1.68
CA SER A 90 -21.66 13.55 -1.15
C SER A 90 -23.13 13.27 -0.81
N LEU A 91 -23.44 13.17 0.49
CA LEU A 91 -24.81 13.33 0.95
C LEU A 91 -25.12 14.79 0.67
N HIS A 92 -25.50 15.09 -0.57
CA HIS A 92 -26.26 16.29 -0.85
C HIS A 92 -27.56 16.15 -0.06
N GLN A 93 -27.58 16.80 1.11
CA GLN A 93 -28.80 17.36 1.68
C GLN A 93 -29.20 18.58 0.85
#